data_AF-A0A1H0W5X6-F1
#
_entry.id   AF-A0A1H0W5X6-F1
#
_cell.length_a   1.000
_cell.length_b   1.000
_cell.length_c   1.000
_cell.angle_alpha   90.00
_cell.angle_beta   90.00
_cell.angle_gamma   90.00
#
_symmetry.space_group_name_H-M   'P 1'
#
loop_
_entity.id
_entity.type
_entity.pdbx_description
1 polymer ?
#
loop_
_entity_poly.entity_id
_entity_poly.type
_entity_poly.pdbx_seq_one_letter_code
_entity_poly.pdbx_strand_id
1 'polypeptide(L)'
;MSKTSTTPADEDTGGNPSLEGWNYQCDVSVMAALDLLVVNRVAKVLQLEPANFEDLEAELQAPRVSSSTVVDGERLIVQAKLRRTGPWTPAALKKLVEHGTKRPSALKLLDDPKVRYVLFTSADVSGKLRDLQVDALLERPEDKALPDTVFPPTHVTTASGRFGVLAQHNETRVLEKIDGYLLSPLAVSKDKLEACREELRKVAMAGMSKGLAWQRVDVEAIVKKHGGSIPSERDATFVPPTNWEGILAQMDKRNAIVITGPSGTGKTTVAKALFGHYRRIVPGLDYVEPGGPGELKAKPNAGPTFFYVEDPWGKYEIGTNTSAWTAELKDRLLKANAQQKIVVTSRTDILAATVGSQADFLKQWEVRLEASHYGDRELSKMFERLVHLLSSGVLKMAAVRAKERVLQKLRTPFEIDRFVALLKAGAIPADENEDQFLLRVLDQTQTSAIEDEVQWMVPVQQDILGESLINCRVKPNVRGLSSSNTRWSITRAAIPLHPRRT
;
A
#
# COMPACT_ATOMS: atom_id res chain seq x y z
N MET A 1 19.75 -47.74 -64.38
CA MET A 1 20.06 -48.40 -63.08
C MET A 1 20.65 -47.31 -62.18
N SER A 2 19.79 -46.60 -61.45
CA SER A 2 19.42 -46.83 -60.02
C SER A 2 20.31 -45.97 -59.12
N LYS A 3 19.88 -44.76 -58.73
CA LYS A 3 18.99 -44.37 -57.61
C LYS A 3 19.64 -44.49 -56.21
N THR A 4 19.83 -43.33 -55.57
CA THR A 4 19.86 -43.12 -54.11
C THR A 4 19.58 -41.62 -53.89
N SER A 5 18.30 -41.21 -53.84
CA SER A 5 17.44 -41.09 -52.66
C SER A 5 17.90 -40.02 -51.66
N THR A 6 17.34 -38.84 -51.85
CA THR A 6 17.22 -37.71 -50.92
C THR A 6 16.55 -38.13 -49.61
N THR A 7 17.02 -37.61 -48.48
CA THR A 7 16.22 -37.44 -47.26
C THR A 7 16.57 -36.05 -46.70
N PRO A 8 15.60 -35.12 -46.61
CA PRO A 8 15.84 -33.82 -46.00
C PRO A 8 15.92 -34.01 -44.48
N ALA A 9 16.97 -33.46 -43.86
CA ALA A 9 17.02 -33.33 -42.41
C ALA A 9 16.05 -32.20 -42.02
N ASP A 10 15.15 -32.53 -41.11
CA ASP A 10 14.16 -31.65 -40.51
C ASP A 10 14.80 -30.33 -40.05
N GLU A 11 14.18 -29.22 -40.44
CA GLU A 11 14.40 -27.90 -39.86
C GLU A 11 13.88 -27.92 -38.41
N ASP A 12 14.74 -28.36 -37.49
CA ASP A 12 14.52 -28.17 -36.06
C ASP A 12 14.69 -26.68 -35.74
N THR A 13 13.57 -25.99 -35.59
CA THR A 13 13.46 -24.58 -35.21
C THR A 13 13.75 -24.45 -33.70
N GLY A 14 14.96 -24.79 -33.28
CA GLY A 14 15.43 -24.71 -31.90
C GLY A 14 15.98 -23.32 -31.55
N GLY A 15 15.40 -22.67 -30.55
CA GLY A 15 15.89 -21.39 -30.01
C GLY A 15 17.35 -21.48 -29.51
N ASN A 16 18.10 -20.39 -29.63
CA ASN A 16 19.49 -20.31 -29.17
C ASN A 16 19.56 -20.49 -27.64
N PRO A 17 20.26 -21.50 -27.09
CA PRO A 17 20.31 -21.78 -25.65
C PRO A 17 20.78 -20.60 -24.78
N SER A 18 21.58 -19.68 -25.33
CA SER A 18 21.99 -18.46 -24.63
C SER A 18 20.85 -17.44 -24.48
N LEU A 19 19.95 -17.37 -25.45
CA LEU A 19 18.78 -16.49 -25.42
C LEU A 19 17.72 -17.03 -24.45
N GLU A 20 17.50 -18.34 -24.43
CA GLU A 20 16.58 -18.96 -23.46
C GLU A 20 17.02 -18.74 -22.02
N GLY A 21 18.32 -18.92 -21.75
CA GLY A 21 18.89 -18.65 -20.43
C GLY A 21 18.72 -17.19 -20.00
N TRP A 22 18.91 -16.26 -20.93
CA TRP A 22 18.73 -14.83 -20.67
C TRP A 22 17.26 -14.44 -20.46
N ASN A 23 16.33 -15.01 -21.23
CA ASN A 23 14.90 -14.82 -21.04
C ASN A 23 14.44 -15.34 -19.66
N TYR A 24 14.96 -16.50 -19.26
CA TYR A 24 14.70 -17.07 -17.95
C TYR A 24 15.24 -16.19 -16.82
N GLN A 25 16.46 -15.65 -16.96
CA GLN A 25 17.01 -14.69 -16.00
C GLN A 25 16.08 -13.46 -15.86
N CYS A 26 15.59 -12.90 -16.97
CA CYS A 26 14.65 -11.77 -16.93
C CYS A 26 13.35 -12.11 -16.19
N ASP A 27 12.79 -13.30 -16.40
CA ASP A 27 11.57 -13.73 -15.71
C ASP A 27 11.83 -13.91 -14.21
N VAL A 28 12.97 -14.47 -13.82
CA VAL A 28 13.39 -14.56 -12.40
C VAL A 28 13.57 -13.16 -11.79
N SER A 29 14.11 -12.20 -12.53
CA SER A 29 14.24 -10.80 -12.08
C SER A 29 12.89 -10.16 -11.78
N VAL A 30 11.89 -10.37 -12.64
CA VAL A 30 10.51 -9.88 -12.40
C VAL A 30 9.93 -10.52 -11.15
N MET A 31 10.05 -11.84 -11.02
CA MET A 31 9.55 -12.57 -9.86
C MET A 31 10.19 -12.07 -8.56
N ALA A 32 11.53 -11.91 -8.55
CA ALA A 32 12.26 -11.41 -7.40
C ALA A 32 11.91 -9.95 -7.05
N ALA A 33 11.69 -9.10 -8.06
CA ALA A 33 11.25 -7.72 -7.83
C ALA A 33 9.88 -7.67 -7.15
N LEU A 34 8.91 -8.46 -7.62
CA LEU A 34 7.58 -8.54 -7.01
C LEU A 34 7.66 -9.10 -5.57
N ASP A 35 8.39 -10.19 -5.39
CA ASP A 35 8.56 -10.87 -4.10
C ASP A 35 9.22 -9.93 -3.06
N LEU A 36 10.44 -9.46 -3.35
CA LEU A 36 11.28 -8.75 -2.39
C LEU A 36 10.84 -7.30 -2.17
N LEU A 37 10.46 -6.58 -3.24
CA LEU A 37 10.18 -5.15 -3.17
C LEU A 37 8.73 -4.87 -2.79
N VAL A 38 7.77 -5.63 -3.34
CA VAL A 38 6.35 -5.27 -3.28
C VAL A 38 5.57 -6.13 -2.30
N VAL A 39 5.70 -7.45 -2.39
CA VAL A 39 4.93 -8.42 -1.60
C VAL A 39 5.47 -8.52 -0.18
N ASN A 40 6.74 -8.90 -0.03
CA ASN A 40 7.38 -9.04 1.27
C ASN A 40 8.00 -7.73 1.79
N ARG A 41 8.25 -6.75 0.89
CA ARG A 41 8.76 -5.40 1.22
C ARG A 41 10.04 -5.41 2.07
N VAL A 42 10.87 -6.43 1.86
CA VAL A 42 12.13 -6.63 2.57
C VAL A 42 13.31 -5.99 1.85
N ALA A 43 13.08 -5.32 0.73
CA ALA A 43 14.10 -4.52 0.06
C ALA A 43 13.46 -3.25 -0.53
N LYS A 44 14.26 -2.20 -0.68
CA LYS A 44 13.85 -0.96 -1.36
C LYS A 44 14.25 -0.95 -2.83
N VAL A 45 15.33 -1.67 -3.16
CA VAL A 45 15.96 -1.70 -4.47
C VAL A 45 16.37 -3.14 -4.77
N LEU A 46 16.13 -3.58 -6.01
CA LEU A 46 16.71 -4.79 -6.57
C LEU A 46 17.71 -4.37 -7.65
N GLN A 47 18.98 -4.71 -7.46
CA GLN A 47 20.00 -4.48 -8.46
C GLN A 47 19.98 -5.62 -9.48
N LEU A 48 19.73 -5.29 -10.74
CA LEU A 48 19.88 -6.16 -11.90
C LEU A 48 21.28 -5.98 -12.47
N GLU A 49 21.97 -7.09 -12.80
CA GLU A 49 23.38 -7.11 -13.22
C GLU A 49 24.27 -6.23 -12.32
N PRO A 50 24.32 -6.50 -11.00
CA PRO A 50 25.22 -5.83 -10.06
C PRO A 50 26.70 -5.89 -10.48
N ALA A 51 27.50 -4.99 -9.90
CA ALA A 51 28.95 -4.93 -10.13
C ALA A 51 29.71 -6.21 -9.70
N ASN A 52 29.07 -7.10 -8.95
CA ASN A 52 29.61 -8.42 -8.60
C ASN A 52 29.47 -9.45 -9.74
N PHE A 53 28.81 -9.08 -10.85
CA PHE A 53 28.55 -9.90 -12.05
C PHE A 53 27.70 -11.16 -11.83
N GLU A 54 26.91 -11.17 -10.76
CA GLU A 54 25.78 -12.08 -10.60
C GLU A 54 24.50 -11.47 -11.16
N ASP A 55 23.44 -12.26 -11.28
CA ASP A 55 22.23 -11.83 -11.98
C ASP A 55 21.48 -10.76 -11.16
N LEU A 56 21.35 -10.96 -9.84
CA LEU A 56 20.61 -10.07 -8.94
C LEU A 56 21.32 -9.85 -7.60
N GLU A 57 21.20 -8.65 -7.04
CA GLU A 57 21.58 -8.33 -5.66
C GLU A 57 20.51 -7.45 -5.00
N ALA A 58 20.15 -7.74 -3.75
CA ALA A 58 19.28 -6.89 -2.94
C ALA A 58 19.83 -6.78 -1.51
N GLU A 59 19.86 -5.56 -0.99
CA GLU A 59 20.08 -5.35 0.45
C GLU A 59 18.76 -5.57 1.19
N LEU A 60 18.73 -6.61 2.01
CA LEU A 60 17.58 -6.99 2.80
C LEU A 60 17.46 -6.12 4.04
N GLN A 61 16.23 -5.72 4.31
CA GLN A 61 15.81 -4.96 5.47
C GLN A 61 14.80 -5.82 6.20
N ALA A 62 15.00 -6.01 7.50
CA ALA A 62 14.08 -6.82 8.29
C ALA A 62 12.66 -6.19 8.23
N PRO A 63 11.64 -6.92 7.74
CA PRO A 63 10.28 -6.42 7.74
C PRO A 63 9.86 -6.18 9.19
N ARG A 64 9.22 -5.04 9.47
CA ARG A 64 8.89 -4.62 10.84
C ARG A 64 7.87 -5.53 11.54
N VAL A 65 7.27 -6.49 10.81
CA VAL A 65 6.18 -7.37 11.24
C VAL A 65 6.39 -8.80 10.72
N SER A 66 7.22 -9.61 11.39
CA SER A 66 7.08 -11.08 11.58
C SER A 66 8.38 -11.68 12.11
N SER A 67 8.32 -12.94 12.54
CA SER A 67 9.44 -13.83 12.86
C SER A 67 10.30 -14.15 11.63
N SER A 68 10.85 -13.13 10.97
CA SER A 68 11.56 -13.30 9.72
C SER A 68 12.97 -13.85 9.95
N THR A 69 13.37 -14.83 9.16
CA THR A 69 14.77 -15.28 8.97
C THR A 69 15.67 -14.21 8.32
N VAL A 70 15.11 -13.04 7.98
CA VAL A 70 15.80 -11.93 7.33
C VAL A 70 16.63 -11.16 8.35
N VAL A 71 17.94 -11.06 8.10
CA VAL A 71 18.87 -10.26 8.90
C VAL A 71 19.01 -8.88 8.26
N ASP A 72 18.83 -7.84 9.05
CA ASP A 72 18.91 -6.45 8.57
C ASP A 72 20.33 -6.13 8.07
N GLY A 73 20.42 -5.55 6.86
CA GLY A 73 21.69 -5.27 6.19
C GLY A 73 22.39 -6.50 5.59
N GLU A 74 21.71 -7.65 5.52
CA GLU A 74 22.15 -8.82 4.74
C GLU A 74 21.99 -8.53 3.25
N ARG A 75 22.97 -8.93 2.44
CA ARG A 75 22.92 -8.83 0.98
C ARG A 75 22.53 -10.19 0.42
N LEU A 76 21.34 -10.24 -0.19
CA LEU A 76 20.88 -11.39 -0.94
C LEU A 76 21.41 -11.31 -2.37
N ILE A 77 22.22 -12.29 -2.76
CA ILE A 77 22.72 -12.47 -4.12
C ILE A 77 22.00 -13.67 -4.73
N VAL A 78 21.45 -13.49 -5.92
CA VAL A 78 20.75 -14.55 -6.65
C VAL A 78 21.45 -14.80 -7.98
N GLN A 79 21.70 -16.07 -8.27
CA GLN A 79 22.16 -16.53 -9.57
C GLN A 79 21.11 -17.46 -10.18
N ALA A 80 20.56 -17.07 -11.33
CA ALA A 80 19.56 -17.82 -12.07
C ALA A 80 20.22 -18.71 -13.13
N LYS A 81 19.92 -20.00 -13.11
CA LYS A 81 20.41 -20.98 -14.08
C LYS A 81 19.28 -21.84 -14.65
N LEU A 82 18.98 -21.61 -15.93
CA LEU A 82 18.20 -22.53 -16.74
C LEU A 82 19.04 -23.76 -17.07
N ARG A 83 18.52 -24.94 -16.77
CA ARG A 83 19.20 -26.22 -17.00
C ARG A 83 18.23 -27.21 -17.63
N ARG A 84 18.61 -27.72 -18.80
CA ARG A 84 17.86 -28.72 -19.57
C ARG A 84 18.31 -30.16 -19.29
N THR A 85 19.48 -30.35 -18.69
CA THR A 85 20.13 -31.67 -18.56
C THR A 85 20.38 -32.05 -17.10
N GLY A 86 19.57 -33.00 -16.62
CA GLY A 86 19.73 -33.68 -15.33
C GLY A 86 19.71 -32.77 -14.09
N PRO A 87 19.73 -33.38 -12.89
CA PRO A 87 19.79 -32.62 -11.64
C PRO A 87 21.17 -32.02 -11.41
N TRP A 88 21.24 -31.06 -10.50
CA TRP A 88 22.49 -30.60 -9.90
C TRP A 88 23.12 -31.73 -9.08
N THR A 89 24.35 -32.09 -9.44
CA THR A 89 25.21 -33.03 -8.72
C THR A 89 26.22 -32.26 -7.87
N PRO A 90 26.80 -32.86 -6.82
CA PRO A 90 27.84 -32.21 -6.02
C PRO A 90 29.00 -31.67 -6.88
N ALA A 91 29.45 -32.44 -7.86
CA ALA A 91 30.51 -32.01 -8.78
C ALA A 91 30.10 -30.82 -9.66
N ALA A 92 28.85 -30.79 -10.15
CA ALA A 92 28.34 -29.69 -10.96
C ALA A 92 28.17 -28.41 -10.13
N LEU A 93 27.63 -28.52 -8.92
CA LEU A 93 27.47 -27.39 -8.01
C LEU A 93 28.83 -26.86 -7.54
N LYS A 94 29.79 -27.74 -7.24
CA LYS A 94 31.17 -27.34 -6.89
C LYS A 94 31.81 -26.49 -7.98
N LYS A 95 31.73 -26.95 -9.23
CA LYS A 95 32.20 -26.16 -10.38
C LYS A 95 31.52 -24.81 -10.48
N LEU A 96 30.22 -24.73 -10.20
CA LEU A 96 29.47 -23.46 -10.23
C LEU A 96 29.98 -22.49 -9.16
N VAL A 97 30.11 -22.93 -7.91
CA VAL A 97 30.48 -22.05 -6.79
C VAL A 97 31.95 -21.62 -6.83
N GLU A 98 32.81 -22.42 -7.45
CA GLU A 98 34.23 -22.09 -7.70
C GLU A 98 34.43 -21.21 -8.95
N HIS A 99 33.45 -21.17 -9.86
CA HIS A 99 33.61 -20.50 -11.14
C HIS A 99 33.62 -18.96 -11.01
N GLY A 100 34.77 -18.36 -11.30
CA GLY A 100 34.93 -16.90 -11.43
C GLY A 100 36.39 -16.53 -11.67
N THR A 101 36.74 -16.14 -12.90
CA THR A 101 38.10 -15.69 -13.25
C THR A 101 38.19 -14.17 -13.39
N LYS A 102 37.16 -13.54 -14.01
CA LYS A 102 37.01 -12.08 -14.12
C LYS A 102 36.02 -11.49 -13.10
N ARG A 103 35.18 -12.34 -12.51
CA ARG A 103 34.20 -12.00 -11.47
C ARG A 103 34.52 -12.77 -10.18
N PRO A 104 34.18 -12.24 -8.99
CA PRO A 104 34.28 -13.02 -7.76
C PRO A 104 33.41 -14.28 -7.88
N SER A 105 33.92 -15.42 -7.42
CA SER A 105 33.15 -16.66 -7.36
C SER A 105 32.14 -16.61 -6.21
N ALA A 106 31.12 -17.48 -6.23
CA ALA A 106 30.16 -17.56 -5.13
C ALA A 106 30.85 -17.85 -3.79
N LEU A 107 31.90 -18.69 -3.79
CA LEU A 107 32.74 -18.91 -2.60
C LEU A 107 33.37 -17.61 -2.12
N LYS A 108 33.97 -16.81 -3.02
CA LYS A 108 34.59 -15.54 -2.65
C LYS A 108 33.59 -14.53 -2.09
N LEU A 109 32.35 -14.55 -2.57
CA LEU A 109 31.26 -13.71 -2.05
C LEU A 109 30.83 -14.15 -0.64
N LEU A 110 30.81 -15.46 -0.37
CA LEU A 110 30.43 -16.02 0.94
C LEU A 110 31.46 -15.77 2.05
N ASP A 111 32.68 -15.36 1.72
CA ASP A 111 33.67 -14.86 2.70
C ASP A 111 33.10 -13.66 3.50
N ASP A 112 32.19 -12.88 2.92
CA ASP A 112 31.47 -11.82 3.62
C ASP A 112 30.33 -12.43 4.46
N PRO A 113 30.33 -12.28 5.79
CA PRO A 113 29.31 -12.85 6.66
C PRO A 113 27.92 -12.23 6.44
N LYS A 114 27.82 -11.07 5.79
CA LYS A 114 26.56 -10.43 5.42
C LYS A 114 25.98 -10.91 4.09
N VAL A 115 26.69 -11.77 3.34
CA VAL A 115 26.20 -12.27 2.06
C VAL A 115 25.41 -13.56 2.27
N ARG A 116 24.20 -13.58 1.72
CA ARG A 116 23.42 -14.78 1.47
C ARG A 116 23.35 -15.04 -0.03
N TYR A 117 23.60 -16.26 -0.45
CA TYR A 117 23.63 -16.66 -1.85
C TYR A 117 22.53 -17.67 -2.15
N VAL A 118 21.77 -17.45 -3.21
CA VAL A 118 20.73 -18.38 -3.67
C VAL A 118 20.96 -18.74 -5.13
N LEU A 119 21.13 -20.03 -5.39
CA LEU A 119 21.03 -20.57 -6.74
C LEU A 119 19.55 -20.78 -7.09
N PHE A 120 19.03 -20.01 -8.03
CA PHE A 120 17.67 -20.16 -8.56
C PHE A 120 17.72 -20.99 -9.83
N THR A 121 17.06 -22.14 -9.90
CA THR A 121 17.26 -23.05 -11.04
C THR A 121 16.03 -23.88 -11.42
N SER A 122 15.93 -24.18 -12.72
CA SER A 122 14.89 -25.03 -13.29
C SER A 122 15.07 -26.51 -12.96
N ALA A 123 16.29 -26.95 -12.63
CA ALA A 123 16.62 -28.34 -12.37
C ALA A 123 16.44 -28.73 -10.89
N ASP A 124 16.25 -30.02 -10.65
CA ASP A 124 16.27 -30.59 -9.29
C ASP A 124 17.70 -30.70 -8.74
N VAL A 125 17.83 -30.98 -7.44
CA VAL A 125 19.10 -31.28 -6.76
C VAL A 125 19.19 -32.75 -6.35
N SER A 126 20.39 -33.32 -6.41
CA SER A 126 20.62 -34.74 -6.10
C SER A 126 21.37 -34.98 -4.78
N GLY A 127 21.06 -36.11 -4.12
CA GLY A 127 21.76 -36.58 -2.93
C GLY A 127 21.74 -35.56 -1.78
N LYS A 128 22.90 -35.35 -1.14
CA LYS A 128 23.07 -34.42 -0.01
C LYS A 128 22.82 -32.94 -0.37
N LEU A 129 22.70 -32.59 -1.65
CA LEU A 129 22.35 -31.21 -2.03
C LEU A 129 20.91 -30.85 -1.70
N ARG A 130 20.06 -31.84 -1.41
CA ARG A 130 18.68 -31.62 -0.92
C ARG A 130 18.65 -30.88 0.41
N ASP A 131 19.69 -30.99 1.21
CA ASP A 131 19.83 -30.24 2.48
C ASP A 131 19.99 -28.73 2.26
N LEU A 132 20.35 -28.31 1.04
CA LEU A 132 20.46 -26.89 0.65
C LEU A 132 19.16 -26.36 0.03
N GLN A 133 18.17 -27.23 -0.22
CA GLN A 133 16.98 -26.85 -0.93
C GLN A 133 16.10 -25.95 -0.06
N VAL A 134 15.57 -24.89 -0.68
CA VAL A 134 14.60 -23.97 -0.09
C VAL A 134 13.40 -23.81 -1.03
N ASP A 135 12.27 -23.38 -0.52
CA ASP A 135 11.01 -23.19 -1.26
C ASP A 135 10.71 -21.71 -1.59
N ALA A 136 11.39 -20.78 -0.90
CA ALA A 136 11.30 -19.33 -1.14
C ALA A 136 12.66 -18.62 -1.13
N LEU A 137 12.74 -17.46 -1.82
CA LEU A 137 13.97 -16.64 -1.86
C LEU A 137 14.44 -16.19 -0.47
N LEU A 138 13.50 -15.99 0.46
CA LEU A 138 13.74 -15.51 1.83
C LEU A 138 13.96 -16.62 2.86
N GLU A 139 13.66 -17.86 2.47
CA GLU A 139 13.86 -19.02 3.32
C GLU A 139 15.35 -19.32 3.44
N ARG A 140 15.76 -19.74 4.65
CA ARG A 140 17.10 -20.24 4.89
C ARG A 140 17.06 -21.76 4.88
N PRO A 141 18.08 -22.43 4.33
CA PRO A 141 18.31 -23.83 4.61
C PRO A 141 18.40 -24.04 6.13
N GLU A 142 18.09 -25.25 6.59
CA GLU A 142 18.33 -25.62 7.98
C GLU A 142 19.78 -25.30 8.37
N ASP A 143 20.02 -24.89 9.62
CA ASP A 143 21.36 -24.51 10.12
C ASP A 143 22.24 -25.75 10.34
N LYS A 144 22.46 -26.47 9.25
CA LYS A 144 23.32 -27.62 9.09
C LYS A 144 24.55 -27.20 8.30
N ALA A 145 25.68 -27.80 8.65
CA ALA A 145 26.92 -27.62 7.94
C ALA A 145 26.75 -27.85 6.43
N LEU A 146 27.32 -26.96 5.60
CA LEU A 146 27.24 -27.11 4.15
C LEU A 146 27.94 -28.42 3.70
N PRO A 147 27.50 -29.06 2.60
CA PRO A 147 28.14 -30.29 2.12
C PRO A 147 29.63 -30.10 1.80
N ASP A 148 30.50 -30.77 2.54
CA ASP A 148 31.97 -30.80 2.36
C ASP A 148 32.43 -31.29 0.97
N THR A 149 31.59 -32.08 0.30
CA THR A 149 31.79 -32.49 -1.09
C THR A 149 31.74 -31.33 -2.10
N VAL A 150 31.11 -30.20 -1.73
CA VAL A 150 30.93 -29.01 -2.57
C VAL A 150 31.74 -27.82 -2.06
N PHE A 151 31.71 -27.59 -0.75
CA PHE A 151 32.29 -26.41 -0.13
C PHE A 151 33.63 -26.71 0.56
N PRO A 152 34.61 -25.79 0.52
CA PRO A 152 35.87 -25.97 1.23
C PRO A 152 35.64 -25.99 2.76
N PRO A 153 36.52 -26.65 3.55
CA PRO A 153 36.33 -26.82 4.99
C PRO A 153 36.07 -25.53 5.77
N THR A 154 36.65 -24.41 5.33
CA THR A 154 36.45 -23.09 5.95
C THR A 154 35.01 -22.60 5.84
N HIS A 155 34.32 -22.93 4.75
CA HIS A 155 32.95 -22.45 4.46
C HIS A 155 31.87 -23.37 5.02
N VAL A 156 32.20 -24.66 5.22
CA VAL A 156 31.27 -25.69 5.72
C VAL A 156 30.50 -25.21 6.96
N THR A 157 31.19 -24.54 7.89
CA THR A 157 30.57 -23.98 9.10
C THR A 157 30.31 -22.47 8.99
N THR A 158 31.27 -21.70 8.46
CA THR A 158 31.16 -20.22 8.46
C THR A 158 30.08 -19.69 7.51
N ALA A 159 29.67 -20.47 6.50
CA ALA A 159 28.60 -20.14 5.57
C ALA A 159 27.33 -21.00 5.77
N SER A 160 27.23 -21.72 6.90
CA SER A 160 26.03 -22.46 7.29
C SER A 160 24.79 -21.56 7.23
N GLY A 161 23.69 -22.09 6.66
CA GLY A 161 22.43 -21.35 6.50
C GLY A 161 22.46 -20.16 5.52
N ARG A 162 23.59 -19.87 4.84
CA ARG A 162 23.75 -18.73 3.92
C ARG A 162 23.79 -19.10 2.44
N PHE A 163 23.84 -20.39 2.09
CA PHE A 163 23.76 -20.85 0.70
C PHE A 163 22.54 -21.73 0.49
N GLY A 164 21.58 -21.26 -0.30
CA GLY A 164 20.36 -22.00 -0.63
C GLY A 164 20.25 -22.34 -2.12
N VAL A 165 19.48 -23.39 -2.43
CA VAL A 165 19.11 -23.75 -3.80
C VAL A 165 17.60 -23.75 -3.94
N LEU A 166 17.07 -22.79 -4.69
CA LEU A 166 15.66 -22.77 -5.08
C LEU A 166 15.50 -23.61 -6.35
N ALA A 167 15.31 -24.91 -6.16
CA ALA A 167 15.28 -25.91 -7.22
C ALA A 167 13.92 -26.05 -7.89
N GLN A 168 13.86 -26.71 -9.05
CA GLN A 168 12.63 -27.06 -9.76
C GLN A 168 11.70 -25.87 -10.11
N HIS A 169 12.28 -24.71 -10.40
CA HIS A 169 11.54 -23.54 -10.88
C HIS A 169 11.77 -23.37 -12.38
N ASN A 170 11.13 -24.19 -13.20
CA ASN A 170 11.16 -24.02 -14.65
C ASN A 170 10.41 -22.74 -15.08
N GLU A 171 10.48 -22.40 -16.37
CA GLU A 171 9.88 -21.18 -16.92
C GLU A 171 8.39 -21.07 -16.58
N THR A 172 7.64 -22.17 -16.72
CA THR A 172 6.21 -22.23 -16.38
C THR A 172 5.98 -21.91 -14.91
N ARG A 173 6.74 -22.50 -13.99
CA ARG A 173 6.59 -22.24 -12.54
C ARG A 173 6.99 -20.83 -12.13
N VAL A 174 7.99 -20.24 -12.80
CA VAL A 174 8.35 -18.84 -12.57
C VAL A 174 7.21 -17.92 -13.01
N LEU A 175 6.63 -18.16 -14.20
CA LEU A 175 5.46 -17.43 -14.68
C LEU A 175 4.24 -17.62 -13.78
N GLU A 176 3.97 -18.83 -13.32
CA GLU A 176 2.88 -19.12 -12.37
C GLU A 176 3.07 -18.35 -11.05
N LYS A 177 4.31 -18.23 -10.54
CA LYS A 177 4.60 -17.41 -9.35
C LYS A 177 4.38 -15.91 -9.61
N ILE A 178 4.83 -15.40 -10.76
CA ILE A 178 4.60 -14.00 -11.17
C ILE A 178 3.10 -13.71 -11.25
N ASP A 179 2.37 -14.54 -11.99
CA ASP A 179 0.93 -14.43 -12.16
C ASP A 179 0.21 -14.57 -10.81
N GLY A 180 0.71 -15.48 -9.96
CA GLY A 180 0.31 -15.62 -8.56
C GLY A 180 0.37 -14.27 -7.84
N TYR A 181 1.54 -13.64 -7.76
CA TYR A 181 1.70 -12.33 -7.10
C TYR A 181 0.84 -11.23 -7.71
N LEU A 182 0.80 -11.15 -9.04
CA LEU A 182 0.04 -10.12 -9.76
C LEU A 182 -1.46 -10.26 -9.51
N LEU A 183 -2.01 -11.47 -9.55
CA LEU A 183 -3.42 -11.72 -9.25
C LEU A 183 -3.70 -11.56 -7.74
N SER A 184 -2.79 -12.03 -6.89
CA SER A 184 -2.87 -11.98 -5.44
C SER A 184 -1.48 -12.07 -4.79
N PRO A 185 -1.01 -11.04 -4.06
CA PRO A 185 -1.83 -10.04 -3.38
C PRO A 185 -1.98 -8.72 -4.14
N LEU A 186 -1.32 -8.55 -5.29
CA LEU A 186 -1.23 -7.27 -6.00
C LEU A 186 -2.45 -6.95 -6.86
N ALA A 187 -3.36 -7.91 -6.95
CA ALA A 187 -4.72 -7.58 -7.24
C ALA A 187 -4.94 -6.98 -8.66
N VAL A 188 -4.09 -7.35 -9.62
CA VAL A 188 -4.25 -7.05 -11.05
C VAL A 188 -5.38 -7.92 -11.62
N SER A 189 -6.24 -7.35 -12.47
CA SER A 189 -7.33 -8.07 -13.10
C SER A 189 -6.82 -9.04 -14.18
N LYS A 190 -7.53 -10.16 -14.41
CA LYS A 190 -7.07 -11.21 -15.34
C LYS A 190 -6.89 -10.69 -16.77
N ASP A 191 -7.71 -9.76 -17.21
CA ASP A 191 -7.65 -9.12 -18.53
C ASP A 191 -6.43 -8.20 -18.71
N LYS A 192 -5.86 -7.69 -17.61
CA LYS A 192 -4.66 -6.82 -17.63
C LYS A 192 -3.38 -7.56 -17.22
N LEU A 193 -3.50 -8.82 -16.81
CA LEU A 193 -2.40 -9.62 -16.29
C LEU A 193 -1.23 -9.71 -17.28
N GLU A 194 -1.53 -10.10 -18.52
CA GLU A 194 -0.51 -10.27 -19.56
C GLU A 194 0.19 -8.95 -19.89
N ALA A 195 -0.56 -7.85 -20.01
CA ALA A 195 -0.01 -6.52 -20.27
C ALA A 195 0.89 -6.03 -19.11
N CYS A 196 0.48 -6.27 -17.87
CA CYS A 196 1.29 -5.94 -16.69
C CYS A 196 2.58 -6.74 -16.65
N ARG A 197 2.50 -8.05 -16.91
CA ARG A 197 3.66 -8.95 -16.95
C ARG A 197 4.65 -8.53 -18.03
N GLU A 198 4.16 -8.22 -19.22
CA GLU A 198 5.00 -7.82 -20.35
C GLU A 198 5.71 -6.47 -20.10
N GLU A 199 5.05 -5.52 -19.45
CA GLU A 199 5.69 -4.26 -19.07
C GLU A 199 6.79 -4.46 -18.02
N LEU A 200 6.55 -5.28 -16.99
CA LEU A 200 7.58 -5.67 -16.02
C LEU A 200 8.76 -6.38 -16.70
N ARG A 201 8.48 -7.31 -17.61
CA ARG A 201 9.50 -8.05 -18.36
C ARG A 201 10.36 -7.13 -19.21
N LYS A 202 9.78 -6.15 -19.90
CA LYS A 202 10.52 -5.15 -20.69
C LYS A 202 11.52 -4.36 -19.84
N VAL A 203 11.12 -3.96 -18.63
CA VAL A 203 12.03 -3.27 -17.69
C VAL A 203 13.16 -4.20 -17.25
N ALA A 204 12.83 -5.45 -16.90
CA ALA A 204 13.84 -6.45 -16.55
C ALA A 204 14.84 -6.69 -17.68
N MET A 205 14.37 -6.88 -18.92
CA MET A 205 15.23 -7.08 -20.10
C MET A 205 16.19 -5.90 -20.32
N ALA A 206 15.68 -4.66 -20.23
CA ALA A 206 16.50 -3.47 -20.35
C ALA A 206 17.55 -3.38 -19.23
N GLY A 207 17.16 -3.71 -18.00
CA GLY A 207 18.03 -3.69 -16.83
C GLY A 207 19.10 -4.79 -16.87
N MET A 208 18.74 -6.02 -17.24
CA MET A 208 19.67 -7.15 -17.41
C MET A 208 20.67 -6.95 -18.57
N SER A 209 20.48 -5.94 -19.41
CA SER A 209 21.42 -5.61 -20.49
C SER A 209 22.45 -4.53 -20.10
N LYS A 210 22.11 -3.65 -19.16
CA LYS A 210 22.87 -2.42 -18.86
C LYS A 210 23.17 -2.20 -17.38
N GLY A 211 22.66 -3.05 -16.50
CA GLY A 211 22.54 -2.78 -15.08
C GLY A 211 21.36 -1.86 -14.78
N LEU A 212 20.61 -2.17 -13.72
CA LEU A 212 19.52 -1.31 -13.24
C LEU A 212 19.33 -1.47 -11.74
N ALA A 213 19.29 -0.33 -11.03
CA ALA A 213 18.80 -0.28 -9.65
C ALA A 213 17.28 -0.14 -9.66
N TRP A 214 16.55 -1.26 -9.74
CA TRP A 214 15.10 -1.24 -9.87
C TRP A 214 14.46 -0.88 -8.52
N GLN A 215 13.89 0.33 -8.44
CA GLN A 215 13.30 0.82 -7.21
C GLN A 215 11.92 0.21 -6.99
N ARG A 216 11.56 -0.03 -5.72
CA ARG A 216 10.21 -0.46 -5.34
C ARG A 216 9.13 0.43 -5.95
N VAL A 217 9.29 1.76 -5.85
CA VAL A 217 8.29 2.73 -6.34
C VAL A 217 7.99 2.58 -7.82
N ASP A 218 8.95 2.14 -8.63
CA ASP A 218 8.78 1.94 -10.07
C ASP A 218 8.00 0.66 -10.36
N VAL A 219 8.32 -0.44 -9.65
CA VAL A 219 7.55 -1.70 -9.74
C VAL A 219 6.10 -1.45 -9.30
N GLU A 220 5.92 -0.74 -8.19
CA GLU A 220 4.61 -0.35 -7.69
C GLU A 220 3.83 0.49 -8.70
N ALA A 221 4.50 1.42 -9.40
CA ALA A 221 3.87 2.27 -10.41
C ALA A 221 3.38 1.45 -11.60
N ILE A 222 4.14 0.46 -12.07
CA ILE A 222 3.72 -0.45 -13.15
C ILE A 222 2.48 -1.25 -12.71
N VAL A 223 2.51 -1.85 -11.51
CA VAL A 223 1.37 -2.61 -10.96
C VAL A 223 0.12 -1.73 -10.89
N LYS A 224 0.23 -0.50 -10.35
CA LYS A 224 -0.88 0.45 -10.23
C LYS A 224 -1.40 0.91 -11.60
N LYS A 225 -0.51 1.15 -12.56
CA LYS A 225 -0.87 1.51 -13.95
C LYS A 225 -1.77 0.46 -14.59
N HIS A 226 -1.59 -0.81 -14.26
CA HIS A 226 -2.41 -1.93 -14.73
C HIS A 226 -3.59 -2.27 -13.80
N GLY A 227 -3.99 -1.36 -12.90
CA GLY A 227 -5.14 -1.52 -12.01
C GLY A 227 -4.89 -2.42 -10.80
N GLY A 228 -3.64 -2.83 -10.57
CA GLY A 228 -3.24 -3.52 -9.35
C GLY A 228 -3.31 -2.60 -8.13
N SER A 229 -3.54 -3.19 -6.97
CA SER A 229 -3.50 -2.51 -5.68
C SER A 229 -2.41 -3.12 -4.82
N ILE A 230 -1.74 -2.29 -4.05
CA ILE A 230 -0.62 -2.72 -3.22
C ILE A 230 -1.11 -2.68 -1.79
N PRO A 231 -1.34 -3.84 -1.15
CA PRO A 231 -1.86 -3.87 0.22
C PRO A 231 -0.98 -3.02 1.12
N SER A 232 -1.54 -2.00 1.75
CA SER A 232 -0.83 -1.28 2.80
C SER A 232 -0.83 -2.16 4.06
N GLU A 233 0.19 -2.02 4.92
CA GLU A 233 0.17 -2.66 6.25
C GLU A 233 -1.09 -2.27 7.06
N ARG A 234 -1.71 -1.14 6.70
CA ARG A 234 -2.95 -0.61 7.31
C ARG A 234 -4.22 -1.31 6.83
N ASP A 235 -4.23 -1.89 5.64
CA ASP A 235 -5.41 -2.62 5.14
C ASP A 235 -5.60 -3.94 5.89
N ALA A 236 -4.51 -4.52 6.42
CA ALA A 236 -4.54 -5.72 7.26
C ALA A 236 -4.96 -5.44 8.72
N THR A 237 -4.85 -4.20 9.20
CA THR A 237 -5.21 -3.81 10.57
C THR A 237 -6.64 -3.26 10.69
N PHE A 238 -7.39 -3.15 9.60
CA PHE A 238 -8.74 -2.59 9.58
C PHE A 238 -9.64 -3.13 10.70
N VAL A 239 -10.11 -2.22 11.55
CA VAL A 239 -11.13 -2.52 12.56
C VAL A 239 -12.46 -2.00 12.04
N PRO A 240 -13.45 -2.89 11.81
CA PRO A 240 -14.76 -2.46 11.35
C PRO A 240 -15.44 -1.58 12.42
N PRO A 241 -16.13 -0.50 12.00
CA PRO A 241 -16.98 0.27 12.92
C PRO A 241 -18.16 -0.58 13.40
N THR A 242 -18.81 -0.18 14.49
CA THR A 242 -19.95 -0.93 15.07
C THR A 242 -21.14 -1.03 14.11
N ASN A 243 -21.30 -0.09 13.18
CA ASN A 243 -22.34 -0.09 12.15
C ASN A 243 -21.92 -0.77 10.84
N TRP A 244 -20.81 -1.51 10.82
CA TRP A 244 -20.27 -2.17 9.62
C TRP A 244 -21.28 -3.11 8.92
N GLU A 245 -22.04 -3.89 9.68
CA GLU A 245 -23.08 -4.75 9.10
C GLU A 245 -24.19 -3.95 8.41
N GLY A 246 -24.54 -2.78 8.95
CA GLY A 246 -25.50 -1.86 8.33
C GLY A 246 -24.94 -1.26 7.03
N ILE A 247 -23.64 -0.93 7.02
CA ILE A 247 -22.93 -0.46 5.82
C ILE A 247 -22.96 -1.54 4.72
N LEU A 248 -22.65 -2.80 5.06
CA LEU A 248 -22.71 -3.92 4.12
C LEU A 248 -24.13 -4.16 3.62
N ALA A 249 -25.12 -4.21 4.51
CA ALA A 249 -26.52 -4.43 4.14
C ALA A 249 -27.05 -3.35 3.19
N GLN A 250 -26.68 -2.09 3.42
CA GLN A 250 -27.03 -0.99 2.52
C GLN A 250 -26.38 -1.15 1.15
N MET A 251 -25.09 -1.50 1.13
CA MET A 251 -24.33 -1.70 -0.10
C MET A 251 -24.83 -2.92 -0.90
N ASP A 252 -25.25 -3.99 -0.24
CA ASP A 252 -25.86 -5.16 -0.89
C ASP A 252 -27.25 -4.84 -1.45
N LYS A 253 -28.05 -4.09 -0.70
CA LYS A 253 -29.41 -3.73 -1.11
C LYS A 253 -29.44 -2.77 -2.30
N ARG A 254 -28.52 -1.80 -2.33
CA ARG A 254 -28.56 -0.68 -3.28
C ARG A 254 -27.46 -0.71 -4.32
N ASN A 255 -26.42 -1.53 -4.14
CA ASN A 255 -25.17 -1.49 -4.90
C ASN A 255 -24.46 -0.13 -4.87
N ALA A 256 -24.91 0.78 -4.01
CA ALA A 256 -24.33 2.09 -3.85
C ALA A 256 -24.50 2.58 -2.41
N ILE A 257 -23.52 3.36 -1.96
CA ILE A 257 -23.53 3.94 -0.62
C ILE A 257 -22.80 5.28 -0.62
N VAL A 258 -23.31 6.22 0.17
CA VAL A 258 -22.70 7.53 0.42
C VAL A 258 -22.37 7.58 1.91
N ILE A 259 -21.09 7.51 2.24
CA ILE A 259 -20.61 7.52 3.63
C ILE A 259 -20.33 8.96 4.03
N THR A 260 -21.14 9.48 4.95
CA THR A 260 -21.02 10.84 5.46
C THR A 260 -20.50 10.83 6.90
N GLY A 261 -19.80 11.87 7.33
CA GLY A 261 -19.31 11.96 8.71
C GLY A 261 -18.25 13.05 8.89
N PRO A 262 -18.00 13.48 10.14
CA PRO A 262 -16.92 14.43 10.47
C PRO A 262 -15.55 13.99 9.95
N SER A 263 -14.58 14.91 9.92
CA SER A 263 -13.19 14.57 9.61
C SER A 263 -12.64 13.53 10.60
N GLY A 264 -11.68 12.72 10.15
CA GLY A 264 -11.00 11.75 11.03
C GLY A 264 -11.78 10.49 11.44
N THR A 265 -13.06 10.36 11.07
CA THR A 265 -13.92 9.20 11.38
C THR A 265 -13.61 7.92 10.60
N GLY A 266 -12.66 7.94 9.67
CA GLY A 266 -12.23 6.74 8.93
C GLY A 266 -13.04 6.40 7.68
N LYS A 267 -13.80 7.34 7.12
CA LYS A 267 -14.63 7.16 5.90
C LYS A 267 -13.86 6.51 4.73
N THR A 268 -12.70 7.07 4.38
CA THR A 268 -11.83 6.54 3.32
C THR A 268 -11.36 5.11 3.62
N THR A 269 -11.04 4.81 4.87
CA THR A 269 -10.62 3.47 5.30
C THR A 269 -11.77 2.46 5.17
N VAL A 270 -12.99 2.85 5.58
CA VAL A 270 -14.20 2.04 5.42
C VAL A 270 -14.50 1.78 3.93
N ALA A 271 -14.37 2.78 3.07
CA ALA A 271 -14.55 2.61 1.62
C ALA A 271 -13.56 1.62 0.99
N LYS A 272 -12.29 1.67 1.40
CA LYS A 272 -11.26 0.71 0.97
C LYS A 272 -11.53 -0.69 1.51
N ALA A 273 -11.99 -0.82 2.75
CA ALA A 273 -12.39 -2.08 3.34
C ALA A 273 -13.60 -2.69 2.60
N LEU A 274 -14.55 -1.86 2.15
CA LEU A 274 -15.68 -2.29 1.31
C LEU A 274 -15.20 -2.88 -0.01
N PHE A 275 -14.26 -2.21 -0.69
CA PHE A 275 -13.66 -2.77 -1.89
C PHE A 275 -13.00 -4.13 -1.59
N GLY A 276 -12.19 -4.22 -0.52
CA GLY A 276 -11.55 -5.45 -0.08
C GLY A 276 -12.54 -6.59 0.22
N HIS A 277 -13.71 -6.27 0.77
CA HIS A 277 -14.80 -7.23 1.01
C HIS A 277 -15.40 -7.74 -0.31
N TYR A 278 -15.90 -6.83 -1.16
CA TYR A 278 -16.60 -7.22 -2.39
C TYR A 278 -15.70 -7.86 -3.43
N ARG A 279 -14.43 -7.48 -3.48
CA ARG A 279 -13.45 -8.09 -4.38
C ARG A 279 -13.29 -9.59 -4.15
N ARG A 280 -13.48 -10.09 -2.92
CA ARG A 280 -13.41 -11.53 -2.61
C ARG A 280 -14.64 -12.29 -3.11
N ILE A 281 -15.76 -11.59 -3.30
CA ILE A 281 -17.06 -12.17 -3.60
C ILE A 281 -17.41 -11.99 -5.08
N VAL A 282 -16.89 -10.95 -5.72
CA VAL A 282 -17.11 -10.60 -7.12
C VAL A 282 -15.81 -10.79 -7.92
N PRO A 283 -15.66 -11.90 -8.66
CA PRO A 283 -14.50 -12.14 -9.49
C PRO A 283 -14.33 -11.07 -10.56
N GLY A 284 -13.10 -10.57 -10.74
CA GLY A 284 -12.81 -9.54 -11.75
C GLY A 284 -13.33 -8.14 -11.41
N LEU A 285 -13.61 -7.86 -10.13
CA LEU A 285 -14.01 -6.52 -9.68
C LEU A 285 -12.86 -5.52 -9.81
N ASP A 286 -12.98 -4.62 -10.79
CA ASP A 286 -12.05 -3.51 -11.01
C ASP A 286 -12.27 -2.38 -9.99
N TYR A 287 -11.21 -1.70 -9.58
CA TYR A 287 -11.27 -0.49 -8.74
C TYR A 287 -11.06 0.75 -9.60
N VAL A 288 -11.98 1.71 -9.51
CA VAL A 288 -11.89 2.97 -10.25
C VAL A 288 -12.10 4.14 -9.29
N GLU A 289 -11.14 5.06 -9.27
CA GLU A 289 -11.22 6.31 -8.53
C GLU A 289 -11.15 7.48 -9.54
N PRO A 290 -12.31 7.99 -10.01
CA PRO A 290 -12.33 9.01 -11.06
C PRO A 290 -11.72 10.33 -10.56
N GLY A 291 -10.85 10.95 -11.36
CA GLY A 291 -10.28 12.26 -11.06
C GLY A 291 -11.25 13.43 -11.23
N GLY A 292 -12.44 13.18 -11.79
CA GLY A 292 -13.46 14.20 -12.02
C GLY A 292 -14.79 13.63 -12.53
N PRO A 293 -15.84 14.46 -12.58
CA PRO A 293 -17.17 14.02 -13.02
C PRO A 293 -17.18 13.60 -14.50
N GLY A 294 -16.35 14.23 -15.34
CA GLY A 294 -16.21 13.84 -16.74
C GLY A 294 -15.61 12.44 -16.93
N GLU A 295 -14.66 12.04 -16.08
CA GLU A 295 -14.06 10.70 -16.12
C GLU A 295 -15.05 9.64 -15.62
N LEU A 296 -15.78 9.95 -14.55
CA LEU A 296 -16.86 9.08 -14.06
C LEU A 296 -17.92 8.86 -15.15
N LYS A 297 -18.26 9.90 -15.92
CA LYS A 297 -19.18 9.82 -17.05
C LYS A 297 -18.63 9.00 -18.22
N ALA A 298 -17.36 9.20 -18.56
CA ALA A 298 -16.72 8.59 -19.73
C ALA A 298 -16.42 7.09 -19.56
N LYS A 299 -16.33 6.60 -18.31
CA LYS A 299 -16.06 5.17 -18.06
C LYS A 299 -17.25 4.30 -18.48
N PRO A 300 -17.07 3.40 -19.48
CA PRO A 300 -18.11 2.51 -19.94
C PRO A 300 -18.41 1.42 -18.90
N ASN A 301 -19.62 0.86 -18.97
CA ASN A 301 -20.07 -0.23 -18.09
C ASN A 301 -19.47 -1.58 -18.52
N ALA A 302 -18.14 -1.69 -18.55
CA ALA A 302 -17.44 -2.90 -18.97
C ALA A 302 -17.02 -3.73 -17.75
N GLY A 303 -17.72 -4.84 -17.51
CA GLY A 303 -17.42 -5.79 -16.44
C GLY A 303 -17.77 -5.30 -15.02
N PRO A 304 -17.50 -6.15 -14.00
CA PRO A 304 -17.71 -5.79 -12.61
C PRO A 304 -16.77 -4.65 -12.19
N THR A 305 -17.30 -3.51 -11.75
CA THR A 305 -16.52 -2.33 -11.34
C THR A 305 -16.97 -1.80 -9.99
N PHE A 306 -16.02 -1.38 -9.17
CA PHE A 306 -16.19 -0.66 -7.92
C PHE A 306 -15.67 0.78 -8.11
N PHE A 307 -16.59 1.73 -8.20
CA PHE A 307 -16.29 3.15 -8.25
C PHE A 307 -16.16 3.70 -6.83
N TYR A 308 -15.01 4.29 -6.52
CA TYR A 308 -14.81 5.07 -5.31
C TYR A 308 -14.68 6.55 -5.68
N VAL A 309 -15.51 7.40 -5.09
CA VAL A 309 -15.46 8.85 -5.28
C VAL A 309 -15.20 9.51 -3.93
N GLU A 310 -13.99 10.00 -3.75
CA GLU A 310 -13.56 10.65 -2.51
C GLU A 310 -13.89 12.15 -2.52
N ASP A 311 -14.67 12.60 -1.52
CA ASP A 311 -14.97 14.00 -1.23
C ASP A 311 -15.28 14.85 -2.49
N PRO A 312 -16.28 14.46 -3.31
CA PRO A 312 -16.52 15.08 -4.62
C PRO A 312 -16.90 16.55 -4.54
N TRP A 313 -17.45 16.98 -3.41
CA TRP A 313 -17.84 18.37 -3.16
C TRP A 313 -16.73 19.21 -2.51
N GLY A 314 -15.58 18.60 -2.19
CA GLY A 314 -14.47 19.29 -1.54
C GLY A 314 -13.87 18.50 -0.38
N LYS A 315 -12.53 18.41 -0.35
CA LYS A 315 -11.77 17.75 0.73
C LYS A 315 -11.67 18.60 2.01
N TYR A 316 -11.37 19.88 1.82
CA TYR A 316 -11.18 20.85 2.91
C TYR A 316 -12.15 22.02 2.81
N GLU A 317 -12.42 22.46 1.59
CA GLU A 317 -13.31 23.57 1.25
C GLU A 317 -14.22 23.18 0.10
N ILE A 318 -15.30 23.94 -0.10
CA ILE A 318 -16.26 23.73 -1.19
C ILE A 318 -15.53 23.80 -2.54
N GLY A 319 -15.60 22.71 -3.30
CA GLY A 319 -14.97 22.61 -4.61
C GLY A 319 -15.69 23.43 -5.68
N THR A 320 -14.97 23.75 -6.76
CA THR A 320 -15.49 24.53 -7.90
C THR A 320 -16.45 23.75 -8.81
N ASN A 321 -16.40 22.40 -8.78
CA ASN A 321 -17.16 21.51 -9.67
C ASN A 321 -18.34 20.79 -8.97
N THR A 322 -18.84 21.33 -7.86
CA THR A 322 -19.86 20.70 -7.00
C THR A 322 -21.16 20.35 -7.74
N SER A 323 -21.66 21.23 -8.61
CA SER A 323 -22.88 21.02 -9.38
C SER A 323 -22.72 19.94 -10.45
N ALA A 324 -21.55 19.89 -11.12
CA ALA A 324 -21.23 18.82 -12.07
C ALA A 324 -21.12 17.45 -11.38
N TRP A 325 -20.46 17.39 -10.22
CA TRP A 325 -20.40 16.18 -9.40
C TRP A 325 -21.78 15.72 -8.93
N THR A 326 -22.61 16.65 -8.46
CA THR A 326 -23.97 16.34 -8.00
C THR A 326 -24.81 15.73 -9.12
N ALA A 327 -24.75 16.31 -10.32
CA ALA A 327 -25.48 15.79 -11.48
C ALA A 327 -25.02 14.39 -11.89
N GLU A 328 -23.72 14.16 -11.99
CA GLU A 328 -23.16 12.85 -12.38
C GLU A 328 -23.42 11.79 -11.31
N LEU A 329 -23.22 12.10 -10.03
CA LEU A 329 -23.48 11.17 -8.94
C LEU A 329 -24.95 10.78 -8.87
N LYS A 330 -25.87 11.72 -9.10
CA LYS A 330 -27.30 11.41 -9.16
C LYS A 330 -27.63 10.37 -10.24
N ASP A 331 -27.07 10.53 -11.43
CA ASP A 331 -27.26 9.57 -12.53
C ASP A 331 -26.61 8.21 -12.23
N ARG A 332 -25.38 8.21 -11.72
CA ARG A 332 -24.62 7.00 -11.44
C ARG A 332 -25.19 6.18 -10.29
N LEU A 333 -25.55 6.82 -9.17
CA LEU A 333 -26.16 6.14 -8.03
C LEU A 333 -27.48 5.45 -8.39
N LEU A 334 -28.25 6.00 -9.33
CA LEU A 334 -29.48 5.37 -9.85
C LEU A 334 -29.21 4.17 -10.75
N LYS A 335 -28.05 4.11 -11.40
CA LYS A 335 -27.64 3.02 -12.30
C LYS A 335 -26.84 1.91 -11.61
N ALA A 336 -26.55 2.07 -10.31
CA ALA A 336 -25.84 1.08 -9.50
C ALA A 336 -26.52 -0.28 -9.56
N ASN A 337 -25.73 -1.34 -9.75
CA ASN A 337 -26.23 -2.71 -9.90
C ASN A 337 -25.16 -3.71 -9.44
N ALA A 338 -25.46 -5.02 -9.51
CA ALA A 338 -24.56 -6.06 -9.02
C ALA A 338 -23.16 -6.04 -9.69
N GLN A 339 -23.08 -5.55 -10.94
CA GLN A 339 -21.83 -5.38 -11.67
C GLN A 339 -21.20 -4.00 -11.43
N GLN A 340 -21.93 -3.03 -10.88
CA GLN A 340 -21.43 -1.66 -10.72
C GLN A 340 -21.74 -1.15 -9.32
N LYS A 341 -20.73 -1.26 -8.48
CA LYS A 341 -20.76 -0.82 -7.09
C LYS A 341 -20.22 0.60 -6.98
N ILE A 342 -20.93 1.49 -6.30
CA ILE A 342 -20.54 2.90 -6.16
C ILE A 342 -20.41 3.27 -4.68
N VAL A 343 -19.25 3.77 -4.28
CA VAL A 343 -19.00 4.26 -2.93
C VAL A 343 -18.56 5.70 -3.03
N VAL A 344 -19.26 6.57 -2.32
CA VAL A 344 -18.91 7.99 -2.20
C VAL A 344 -18.59 8.28 -0.75
N THR A 345 -17.54 9.03 -0.46
CA THR A 345 -17.26 9.55 0.88
C THR A 345 -17.37 11.07 0.87
N SER A 346 -17.90 11.66 1.94
CA SER A 346 -17.94 13.12 2.09
C SER A 346 -18.00 13.55 3.55
N ARG A 347 -17.50 14.75 3.84
CA ARG A 347 -17.73 15.39 5.15
C ARG A 347 -19.16 15.93 5.27
N THR A 348 -19.75 15.79 6.45
CA THR A 348 -21.13 16.20 6.71
C THR A 348 -21.35 17.70 6.55
N ASP A 349 -20.39 18.52 6.94
CA ASP A 349 -20.41 19.98 6.84
C ASP A 349 -20.33 20.47 5.39
N ILE A 350 -19.39 19.93 4.60
CA ILE A 350 -19.26 20.25 3.17
C ILE A 350 -20.52 19.83 2.41
N LEU A 351 -21.04 18.63 2.67
CA LEU A 351 -22.27 18.15 2.04
C LEU A 351 -23.46 19.05 2.37
N ALA A 352 -23.61 19.45 3.64
CA ALA A 352 -24.67 20.35 4.08
C ALA A 352 -24.55 21.74 3.46
N ALA A 353 -23.33 22.27 3.33
CA ALA A 353 -23.08 23.60 2.75
C ALA A 353 -23.25 23.63 1.22
N THR A 354 -23.01 22.51 0.52
CA THR A 354 -23.03 22.46 -0.95
C THR A 354 -24.36 21.99 -1.51
N VAL A 355 -24.87 20.87 -1.02
CA VAL A 355 -26.06 20.23 -1.55
C VAL A 355 -27.30 20.67 -0.77
N GLY A 356 -27.15 21.06 0.51
CA GLY A 356 -28.21 21.69 1.30
C GLY A 356 -29.55 20.93 1.24
N SER A 357 -30.65 21.62 0.97
CA SER A 357 -31.99 21.03 0.81
C SER A 357 -32.12 20.09 -0.40
N GLN A 358 -31.17 20.09 -1.34
CA GLN A 358 -31.14 19.13 -2.44
C GLN A 358 -30.54 17.79 -2.04
N ALA A 359 -30.01 17.62 -0.81
CA ALA A 359 -29.42 16.36 -0.36
C ALA A 359 -30.48 15.23 -0.21
N ASP A 360 -31.77 15.55 -0.34
CA ASP A 360 -32.86 14.58 -0.27
C ASP A 360 -32.69 13.40 -1.23
N PHE A 361 -32.09 13.59 -2.41
CA PHE A 361 -31.85 12.46 -3.32
C PHE A 361 -30.82 11.48 -2.75
N LEU A 362 -29.82 11.95 -1.98
CA LEU A 362 -28.76 11.12 -1.40
C LEU A 362 -29.24 10.30 -0.21
N LYS A 363 -30.29 10.74 0.50
CA LYS A 363 -30.79 10.12 1.74
C LYS A 363 -31.01 8.61 1.64
N GLN A 364 -31.40 8.11 0.47
CA GLN A 364 -31.64 6.66 0.29
C GLN A 364 -30.36 5.81 0.20
N TRP A 365 -29.20 6.44 -0.05
CA TRP A 365 -27.88 5.81 -0.10
C TRP A 365 -26.98 6.24 1.07
N GLU A 366 -27.34 7.29 1.80
CA GLU A 366 -26.54 7.86 2.88
C GLU A 366 -26.45 6.92 4.10
N VAL A 367 -25.23 6.76 4.61
CA VAL A 367 -24.95 6.15 5.91
C VAL A 367 -23.97 7.04 6.66
N ARG A 368 -24.31 7.40 7.90
CA ARG A 368 -23.45 8.22 8.76
C ARG A 368 -22.40 7.38 9.48
N LEU A 369 -21.17 7.86 9.44
CA LEU A 369 -20.02 7.36 10.16
C LEU A 369 -19.52 8.44 11.12
N GLU A 370 -20.11 8.46 12.30
CA GLU A 370 -19.71 9.28 13.44
C GLU A 370 -18.58 8.64 14.27
N ALA A 371 -17.89 9.45 15.08
CA ALA A 371 -16.89 8.99 16.03
C ALA A 371 -17.45 7.93 17.01
N SER A 372 -18.73 8.04 17.39
CA SER A 372 -19.40 7.08 18.28
C SER A 372 -19.54 5.66 17.70
N HIS A 373 -19.37 5.49 16.38
CA HIS A 373 -19.32 4.15 15.77
C HIS A 373 -17.97 3.45 15.99
N TYR A 374 -17.00 4.16 16.55
CA TYR A 374 -15.76 3.59 17.08
C TYR A 374 -15.80 3.72 18.61
N GLY A 375 -16.45 2.75 19.26
CA GLY A 375 -16.50 2.70 20.71
C GLY A 375 -15.15 2.32 21.32
N ASP A 376 -15.09 2.29 22.65
CA ASP A 376 -13.87 1.96 23.39
C ASP A 376 -13.28 0.61 22.97
N ARG A 377 -14.14 -0.37 22.61
CA ARG A 377 -13.71 -1.69 22.13
C ARG A 377 -13.02 -1.62 20.76
N GLU A 378 -13.60 -0.88 19.82
CA GLU A 378 -13.06 -0.75 18.46
C GLU A 378 -11.78 0.07 18.47
N LEU A 379 -11.75 1.21 19.17
CA LEU A 379 -10.55 2.03 19.34
C LEU A 379 -9.45 1.27 20.08
N SER A 380 -9.80 0.49 21.11
CA SER A 380 -8.86 -0.40 21.80
C SER A 380 -8.21 -1.40 20.85
N LYS A 381 -8.99 -2.11 20.04
CA LYS A 381 -8.47 -3.06 19.05
C LYS A 381 -7.57 -2.36 18.02
N MET A 382 -7.97 -1.18 17.57
CA MET A 382 -7.21 -0.39 16.59
C MET A 382 -5.86 0.01 17.19
N PHE A 383 -5.88 0.56 18.41
CA PHE A 383 -4.68 0.93 19.16
C PHE A 383 -3.74 -0.26 19.34
N GLU A 384 -4.24 -1.40 19.82
CA GLU A 384 -3.43 -2.61 20.01
C GLU A 384 -2.78 -3.05 18.70
N ARG A 385 -3.57 -3.19 17.62
CA ARG A 385 -3.07 -3.60 16.31
C ARG A 385 -1.98 -2.66 15.80
N LEU A 386 -2.14 -1.36 15.97
CA LEU A 386 -1.17 -0.36 15.51
C LEU A 386 0.08 -0.32 16.39
N VAL A 387 -0.06 -0.43 17.72
CA VAL A 387 1.08 -0.49 18.65
C VAL A 387 1.93 -1.73 18.40
N HIS A 388 1.33 -2.86 18.04
CA HIS A 388 2.08 -4.06 17.63
C HIS A 388 3.02 -3.80 16.44
N LEU A 389 2.73 -2.81 15.58
CA LEU A 389 3.55 -2.40 14.42
C LEU A 389 4.73 -1.48 14.77
N LEU A 390 4.86 -1.01 16.02
CA LEU A 390 6.04 -0.24 16.44
C LEU A 390 7.30 -1.10 16.30
N SER A 391 8.46 -0.49 16.09
CA SER A 391 9.71 -1.27 15.95
C SER A 391 10.44 -1.47 17.28
N SER A 392 10.30 -0.53 18.21
CA SER A 392 10.93 -0.60 19.53
C SER A 392 10.06 -1.38 20.52
N GLY A 393 10.59 -2.47 21.08
CA GLY A 393 9.93 -3.23 22.15
C GLY A 393 9.67 -2.39 23.41
N VAL A 394 10.56 -1.44 23.69
CA VAL A 394 10.43 -0.52 24.83
C VAL A 394 9.26 0.44 24.62
N LEU A 395 9.15 1.06 23.44
CA LEU A 395 8.02 1.92 23.10
C LEU A 395 6.70 1.15 23.01
N LYS A 396 6.71 -0.10 22.54
CA LYS A 396 5.53 -0.98 22.60
C LYS A 396 5.03 -1.13 24.03
N MET A 397 5.92 -1.49 24.96
CA MET A 397 5.54 -1.69 26.36
C MET A 397 5.05 -0.39 27.00
N ALA A 398 5.69 0.74 26.73
CA ALA A 398 5.23 2.05 27.19
C ALA A 398 3.83 2.40 26.63
N ALA A 399 3.61 2.20 25.33
CA ALA A 399 2.31 2.42 24.69
C ALA A 399 1.20 1.52 25.26
N VAL A 400 1.49 0.23 25.48
CA VAL A 400 0.54 -0.69 26.11
C VAL A 400 0.18 -0.24 27.54
N ARG A 401 1.16 0.21 28.34
CA ARG A 401 0.89 0.75 29.69
C ARG A 401 0.07 2.04 29.66
N ALA A 402 0.27 2.89 28.65
CA ALA A 402 -0.44 4.16 28.50
C ALA A 402 -1.83 4.01 27.85
N LYS A 403 -2.22 2.81 27.40
CA LYS A 403 -3.44 2.55 26.61
C LYS A 403 -4.68 3.23 27.16
N GLU A 404 -4.99 3.04 28.44
CA GLU A 404 -6.20 3.60 29.04
C GLU A 404 -6.22 5.13 28.98
N ARG A 405 -5.08 5.76 29.26
CA ARG A 405 -4.90 7.22 29.18
C ARG A 405 -5.06 7.73 27.75
N VAL A 406 -4.53 7.00 26.77
CA VAL A 406 -4.66 7.35 25.35
C VAL A 406 -6.12 7.25 24.90
N LEU A 407 -6.81 6.15 25.23
CA LEU A 407 -8.21 5.92 24.82
C LEU A 407 -9.20 6.83 25.56
N GLN A 408 -8.85 7.35 26.74
CA GLN A 408 -9.64 8.40 27.40
C GLN A 408 -9.59 9.73 26.64
N LYS A 409 -8.47 10.01 25.96
CA LYS A 409 -8.18 11.30 25.31
C LYS A 409 -8.45 11.31 23.80
N LEU A 410 -8.12 10.23 23.08
CA LEU A 410 -8.26 10.13 21.63
C LEU A 410 -9.55 9.38 21.31
N ARG A 411 -10.43 9.98 20.50
CA ARG A 411 -11.81 9.51 20.29
C ARG A 411 -12.12 9.17 18.84
N THR A 412 -11.17 9.35 17.94
CA THR A 412 -11.35 9.04 16.52
C THR A 412 -10.25 8.11 15.99
N PRO A 413 -10.54 7.33 14.92
CA PRO A 413 -9.54 6.53 14.23
C PRO A 413 -8.30 7.32 13.80
N PHE A 414 -8.49 8.54 13.27
CA PHE A 414 -7.40 9.38 12.80
C PHE A 414 -6.44 9.80 13.92
N GLU A 415 -6.96 10.17 15.09
CA GLU A 415 -6.12 10.53 16.24
C GLU A 415 -5.27 9.34 16.70
N ILE A 416 -5.85 8.14 16.77
CA ILE A 416 -5.12 6.92 17.12
C ILE A 416 -4.01 6.63 16.09
N ASP A 417 -4.33 6.70 14.80
CA ASP A 417 -3.37 6.52 13.71
C ASP A 417 -2.23 7.56 13.79
N ARG A 418 -2.56 8.83 14.03
CA ARG A 418 -1.60 9.93 14.13
C ARG A 418 -0.68 9.75 15.33
N PHE A 419 -1.23 9.42 16.49
CA PHE A 419 -0.48 9.15 17.71
C PHE A 419 0.57 8.05 17.49
N VAL A 420 0.15 6.90 16.94
CA VAL A 420 1.09 5.79 16.69
C VAL A 420 2.09 6.14 15.58
N ALA A 421 1.69 6.91 14.56
CA ALA A 421 2.61 7.38 13.53
C ALA A 421 3.71 8.29 14.11
N LEU A 422 3.35 9.20 15.03
CA LEU A 422 4.32 10.05 15.73
C LEU A 422 5.24 9.24 16.64
N LEU A 423 4.72 8.24 17.37
CA LEU A 423 5.55 7.32 18.14
C LEU A 423 6.52 6.52 17.26
N LYS A 424 6.11 6.15 16.04
CA LYS A 424 6.95 5.42 15.08
C LYS A 424 8.04 6.30 14.46
N ALA A 425 7.77 7.60 14.29
CA ALA A 425 8.67 8.55 13.65
C ALA A 425 9.63 9.23 14.62
N GLY A 426 9.24 9.43 15.88
CA GLY A 426 10.05 10.12 16.87
C GLY A 426 11.11 9.22 17.51
N ALA A 427 12.33 9.75 17.62
CA ALA A 427 13.31 9.23 18.55
C ALA A 427 13.02 9.79 19.95
N ILE A 428 13.20 8.98 20.99
CA ILE A 428 13.15 9.46 22.37
C ILE A 428 14.38 10.37 22.57
N PRO A 429 14.18 11.67 22.89
CA PRO A 429 15.29 12.57 23.21
C PRO A 429 16.13 12.04 24.38
N ALA A 430 17.42 12.34 24.40
CA ALA A 430 18.33 11.84 25.44
C ALA A 430 17.98 12.35 26.86
N ASP A 431 17.21 13.44 26.95
CA ASP A 431 16.74 14.09 28.17
C ASP A 431 15.29 13.70 28.55
N GLU A 432 14.61 12.87 27.76
CA GLU A 432 13.25 12.38 28.04
C GLU A 432 13.27 10.87 28.33
N ASN A 433 12.44 10.44 29.29
CA ASN A 433 12.09 9.03 29.41
C ASN A 433 10.90 8.66 28.51
N GLU A 434 10.62 7.36 28.37
CA GLU A 434 9.56 6.84 27.49
C GLU A 434 8.19 7.43 27.79
N ASP A 435 7.86 7.58 29.08
CA ASP A 435 6.55 8.07 29.52
C ASP A 435 6.39 9.57 29.25
N GLN A 436 7.47 10.36 29.40
CA GLN A 436 7.52 11.78 29.04
C GLN A 436 7.38 11.97 27.53
N PHE A 437 8.13 11.19 26.74
CA PHE A 437 8.03 11.19 25.28
C PHE A 437 6.61 10.87 24.82
N LEU A 438 5.99 9.85 25.41
CA LEU A 438 4.64 9.42 25.07
C LEU A 438 3.59 10.49 25.42
N LEU A 439 3.71 11.13 26.59
CA LEU A 439 2.85 12.23 26.99
C LEU A 439 2.97 13.43 26.04
N ARG A 440 4.19 13.78 25.63
CA ARG A 440 4.42 14.85 24.65
C ARG A 440 3.81 14.52 23.29
N VAL A 441 3.94 13.29 22.81
CA VAL A 441 3.32 12.84 21.56
C VAL A 441 1.80 12.83 21.66
N LEU A 442 1.24 12.45 22.82
CA LEU A 442 -0.19 12.50 23.08
C LEU A 442 -0.73 13.94 23.04
N ASP A 443 -0.02 14.86 23.70
CA ASP A 443 -0.37 16.29 23.71
C ASP A 443 -0.26 16.92 22.30
N GLN A 444 0.83 16.63 21.59
CA GLN A 444 1.03 17.06 20.19
C GLN A 444 -0.07 16.55 19.27
N THR A 445 -0.54 15.32 19.47
CA THR A 445 -1.65 14.75 18.68
C THR A 445 -2.94 15.55 18.89
N GLN A 446 -3.22 15.99 20.12
CA GLN A 446 -4.40 16.80 20.43
C GLN A 446 -4.29 18.22 19.85
N THR A 447 -3.15 18.89 20.02
CA THR A 447 -2.95 20.26 19.53
C THR A 447 -3.12 20.33 18.01
N SER A 448 -2.53 19.38 17.26
CA SER A 448 -2.69 19.35 15.80
C SER A 448 -4.09 18.90 15.34
N ALA A 449 -4.77 18.00 16.08
CA ALA A 449 -6.15 17.64 15.76
C ALA A 449 -7.11 18.82 15.94
N ILE A 450 -6.86 19.66 16.94
CA ILE A 450 -7.58 20.92 17.18
C ILE A 450 -7.21 21.97 16.14
N GLU A 451 -5.95 22.11 15.73
CA GLU A 451 -5.53 23.06 14.69
C GLU A 451 -6.15 22.74 13.32
N ASP A 452 -6.23 21.46 12.93
CA ASP A 452 -6.93 21.02 11.71
C ASP A 452 -8.46 21.30 11.78
N GLU A 453 -9.03 21.43 12.99
CA GLU A 453 -10.44 21.76 13.24
C GLU A 453 -10.67 23.29 13.37
N VAL A 454 -9.72 24.02 13.95
CA VAL A 454 -9.78 25.47 14.28
C VAL A 454 -9.31 26.35 13.12
N GLN A 455 -8.46 25.88 12.22
CA GLN A 455 -8.12 26.60 10.98
C GLN A 455 -9.38 26.85 10.10
N TRP A 456 -10.51 26.21 10.42
CA TRP A 456 -11.83 26.37 9.80
C TRP A 456 -12.77 27.35 10.53
N MET A 457 -12.42 27.81 11.74
CA MET A 457 -13.27 28.67 12.58
C MET A 457 -12.91 30.17 12.53
N VAL A 458 -11.96 30.59 11.67
CA VAL A 458 -11.79 32.02 11.35
C VAL A 458 -12.97 32.42 10.47
N PRO A 459 -13.94 33.22 10.97
CA PRO A 459 -15.26 33.24 10.38
C PRO A 459 -15.31 34.03 9.08
N VAL A 460 -16.12 33.50 8.17
CA VAL A 460 -17.02 34.24 7.30
C VAL A 460 -17.70 35.36 8.10
N GLN A 461 -17.03 36.51 8.18
CA GLN A 461 -17.61 37.75 8.68
C GLN A 461 -16.85 38.96 8.12
N GLN A 462 -16.68 39.01 6.78
CA GLN A 462 -16.25 40.24 6.12
C GLN A 462 -16.93 40.61 4.79
N ASP A 463 -17.94 39.86 4.31
CA ASP A 463 -18.61 40.18 3.02
C ASP A 463 -20.14 40.37 3.08
N ILE A 464 -20.69 40.92 4.18
CA ILE A 464 -22.11 41.36 4.22
C ILE A 464 -22.27 42.87 4.55
N LEU A 465 -21.20 43.67 4.52
CA LEU A 465 -21.32 45.14 4.54
C LEU A 465 -20.39 45.76 3.51
N GLY A 466 -20.66 45.48 2.24
CA GLY A 466 -19.88 45.95 1.10
C GLY A 466 -20.73 46.57 0.00
N GLU A 467 -21.85 47.23 0.31
CA GLU A 467 -22.52 48.13 -0.65
C GLU A 467 -23.51 49.05 0.05
N SER A 468 -23.01 50.17 0.59
CA SER A 468 -23.67 51.48 0.58
C SER A 468 -22.88 52.49 1.41
N LEU A 469 -22.83 53.73 0.91
CA LEU A 469 -22.32 54.97 1.53
C LEU A 469 -20.91 55.41 1.12
N ILE A 470 -20.87 55.87 -0.14
CA ILE A 470 -20.37 57.17 -0.58
C ILE A 470 -20.19 58.21 0.56
N ASN A 471 -19.01 58.84 0.55
CA ASN A 471 -18.64 60.13 1.16
C ASN A 471 -19.12 60.43 2.59
N CYS A 472 -18.19 60.38 3.55
CA CYS A 472 -18.00 61.52 4.45
C CYS A 472 -16.58 61.56 5.04
N ARG A 473 -15.88 62.65 4.73
CA ARG A 473 -14.55 63.05 5.20
C ARG A 473 -14.67 63.64 6.60
N VAL A 474 -14.06 63.04 7.63
CA VAL A 474 -13.74 63.74 8.89
C VAL A 474 -12.38 63.30 9.42
N LYS A 475 -11.55 64.30 9.72
CA LYS A 475 -10.17 64.23 10.23
C LYS A 475 -10.11 63.65 11.66
N PRO A 476 -8.95 63.11 12.09
CA PRO A 476 -8.77 62.66 13.47
C PRO A 476 -8.59 63.87 14.38
N ASN A 477 -9.23 63.87 15.54
CA ASN A 477 -8.85 64.76 16.64
C ASN A 477 -8.66 63.95 17.92
N VAL A 478 -7.56 64.25 18.60
CA VAL A 478 -7.00 63.54 19.75
C VAL A 478 -7.61 64.11 21.04
N ARG A 479 -7.81 63.24 22.05
CA ARG A 479 -7.55 63.40 23.51
C ARG A 479 -8.72 62.93 24.41
N GLY A 480 -8.38 62.04 25.35
CA GLY A 480 -8.61 62.30 26.78
C GLY A 480 -9.73 61.54 27.51
N LEU A 481 -9.27 60.66 28.43
CA LEU A 481 -9.73 60.50 29.82
C LEU A 481 -11.07 59.81 30.19
N SER A 482 -10.87 58.72 30.94
CA SER A 482 -11.50 58.32 32.22
C SER A 482 -12.85 57.58 32.26
N SER A 483 -12.77 56.40 32.90
CA SER A 483 -13.69 55.81 33.90
C SER A 483 -15.20 55.97 33.75
N SER A 484 -15.92 54.84 33.66
CA SER A 484 -16.74 54.27 34.75
C SER A 484 -17.74 53.23 34.25
N ASN A 485 -18.13 52.33 35.17
CA ASN A 485 -19.22 51.36 35.14
C ASN A 485 -20.40 51.69 34.20
N THR A 486 -21.03 50.67 33.60
CA THR A 486 -22.32 50.11 34.09
C THR A 486 -22.83 49.00 33.17
N ARG A 487 -23.27 47.93 33.82
CA ARG A 487 -23.99 46.73 33.37
C ARG A 487 -25.31 47.07 32.65
N TRP A 488 -25.63 46.40 31.54
CA TRP A 488 -27.02 46.23 31.09
C TRP A 488 -27.28 44.80 30.61
N SER A 489 -28.24 44.20 31.28
CA SER A 489 -28.95 42.97 30.98
C SER A 489 -30.25 43.29 30.22
N ILE A 490 -30.83 42.28 29.56
CA ILE A 490 -32.27 41.91 29.46
C ILE A 490 -32.78 41.67 28.02
N THR A 491 -33.09 40.38 27.80
CA THR A 491 -34.33 39.81 27.25
C THR A 491 -34.63 39.81 25.75
N ARG A 492 -34.82 38.57 25.27
CA ARG A 492 -35.63 38.15 24.12
C ARG A 492 -37.03 38.74 24.17
N ALA A 493 -37.56 39.15 23.02
CA ALA A 493 -38.99 39.25 22.79
C ALA A 493 -39.34 38.58 21.45
N ALA A 494 -40.43 37.83 21.47
CA ALA A 494 -40.93 36.98 20.42
C ALA A 494 -41.75 37.75 19.36
N ILE A 495 -41.79 37.12 18.19
CA ILE A 495 -42.55 37.30 16.94
C ILE A 495 -44.02 37.77 17.16
N PRO A 496 -44.64 38.49 16.20
CA PRO A 496 -45.60 37.79 15.34
C PRO A 496 -45.62 38.21 13.86
N LEU A 497 -46.12 37.25 13.07
CA LEU A 497 -46.37 37.23 11.63
C LEU A 497 -47.59 38.05 11.18
N HIS A 498 -47.59 38.31 9.86
CA HIS A 498 -48.70 38.54 8.91
C HIS A 498 -49.19 39.97 8.62
N PRO A 499 -49.83 40.24 7.44
CA PRO A 499 -50.01 39.43 6.22
C PRO A 499 -49.73 40.17 4.88
N ARG A 500 -49.81 39.40 3.78
CA ARG A 500 -49.84 39.84 2.38
C ARG A 500 -51.14 40.59 2.01
N ARG A 501 -51.01 41.55 1.08
CA ARG A 501 -51.86 41.96 -0.08
C ARG A 501 -51.42 43.40 -0.41
N THR A 502 -51.16 43.82 -1.64
CA THR A 502 -51.65 43.49 -2.99
C THR A 502 -50.54 43.51 -4.01
#